data_AF-A0A535B7X0-F1
#
_entry.id   AF-A0A535B7X0-F1
#
_cell.length_a   1.000
_cell.length_b   1.000
_cell.length_c   1.000
_cell.angle_alpha   90.00
_cell.angle_beta   90.00
_cell.angle_gamma   90.00
#
_symmetry.space_group_name_H-M   'P 1'
#
loop_
_entity.id
_entity.type
_entity.pdbx_description
1 polymer ?
#
loop_
_entity_poly.entity_id
_entity_poly.type
_entity_poly.pdbx_seq_one_letter_code
_entity_poly.pdbx_strand_id
1 'polypeptide(L)'
;MSFFKPHSSHITKAGRAKPVVPTSPTDPLEEVRTLKRWVAIGVYTAILGTEPFYFFVLHYSWPQLLSGLVVGMIIAFTAIEGAFNQIFKLRKRSAYPNRLLQELSQAPGMTAAAQRALPVINDLFGVGASFVALSHKDGGLHVLAA
;
A
#
# COMPACT_ATOMS: atom_id res chain seq x y z
N MET A 1 -60.44 -17.16 -27.94
CA MET A 1 -59.86 -16.54 -29.16
C MET A 1 -58.78 -15.57 -28.68
N SER A 2 -57.58 -16.04 -28.34
CA SER A 2 -56.47 -16.33 -29.26
C SER A 2 -56.21 -15.20 -30.26
N PHE A 3 -55.27 -14.31 -29.93
CA PHE A 3 -54.35 -13.81 -30.94
C PHE A 3 -52.97 -13.59 -30.32
N PHE A 4 -52.11 -14.56 -30.61
CA PHE A 4 -50.68 -14.60 -30.35
C PHE A 4 -50.00 -13.36 -30.99
N LYS A 5 -49.16 -12.67 -30.22
CA LYS A 5 -48.20 -11.70 -30.76
C LYS A 5 -46.83 -12.39 -30.83
N PRO A 6 -46.16 -12.44 -32.01
CA PRO A 6 -44.97 -13.25 -32.19
C PRO A 6 -43.73 -12.65 -31.52
N HIS A 7 -42.91 -13.56 -30.98
CA HIS A 7 -41.51 -13.34 -30.62
C HIS A 7 -40.72 -12.76 -31.80
N SER A 8 -40.08 -11.61 -31.59
CA SER A 8 -38.86 -11.24 -32.29
C SER A 8 -37.72 -11.18 -31.29
N SER A 9 -36.91 -12.22 -31.38
CA SER A 9 -35.60 -12.40 -30.78
C SER A 9 -34.66 -11.24 -31.13
N HIS A 10 -34.36 -10.38 -30.17
CA HIS A 10 -33.08 -9.70 -30.14
C HIS A 10 -32.17 -10.44 -29.17
N ILE A 11 -31.46 -11.43 -29.72
CA ILE A 11 -30.22 -11.95 -29.17
C ILE A 11 -29.22 -10.79 -29.25
N THR A 12 -29.24 -9.92 -28.25
CA THR A 12 -28.16 -8.95 -28.07
C THR A 12 -27.05 -9.68 -27.34
N LYS A 13 -26.04 -10.07 -28.13
CA LYS A 13 -24.69 -10.51 -27.74
C LYS A 13 -24.42 -10.34 -26.25
N ALA A 14 -24.16 -11.47 -25.60
CA ALA A 14 -23.41 -11.55 -24.36
C ALA A 14 -22.06 -10.84 -24.54
N GLY A 15 -22.06 -9.52 -24.36
CA GLY A 15 -20.89 -8.79 -23.91
C GLY A 15 -20.63 -9.32 -22.51
N ARG A 16 -19.72 -10.29 -22.39
CA ARG A 16 -18.98 -10.51 -21.16
C ARG A 16 -18.49 -9.13 -20.75
N ALA A 17 -19.20 -8.46 -19.86
CA ALA A 17 -18.61 -7.44 -19.03
C ALA A 17 -17.45 -8.18 -18.36
N LYS A 18 -16.24 -7.89 -18.85
CA LYS A 18 -15.00 -8.29 -18.22
C LYS A 18 -15.22 -7.93 -16.75
N PRO A 19 -15.19 -8.89 -15.80
CA PRO A 19 -15.33 -8.53 -14.41
C PRO A 19 -14.32 -7.42 -14.19
N VAL A 20 -14.80 -6.25 -13.77
CA VAL A 20 -13.93 -5.17 -13.32
C VAL A 20 -13.26 -5.78 -12.10
N VAL A 21 -12.12 -6.43 -12.36
CA VAL A 21 -11.18 -6.84 -11.34
C VAL A 21 -10.93 -5.53 -10.62
N PRO A 22 -11.34 -5.39 -9.34
CA PRO A 22 -11.03 -4.18 -8.60
C PRO A 22 -9.52 -4.00 -8.75
N THR A 23 -9.14 -2.87 -9.34
CA THR A 23 -7.75 -2.44 -9.45
C THR A 23 -7.08 -2.76 -8.14
N SER A 24 -6.07 -3.63 -8.21
CA SER A 24 -5.31 -4.14 -7.07
C SER A 24 -5.24 -3.08 -5.97
N PRO A 25 -5.68 -3.37 -4.73
CA PRO A 25 -5.75 -2.38 -3.68
C PRO A 25 -4.34 -1.82 -3.51
N THR A 26 -4.20 -0.53 -3.83
CA THR A 26 -2.97 0.25 -3.84
C THR A 26 -2.11 -0.16 -2.66
N ASP A 27 -0.86 -0.57 -2.90
CA ASP A 27 0.05 -0.93 -1.81
C ASP A 27 0.05 0.24 -0.80
N PRO A 28 -0.41 0.02 0.45
CA PRO A 28 -0.56 1.09 1.43
C PRO A 28 0.76 1.78 1.77
N LEU A 29 1.90 1.22 1.34
CA LEU A 29 3.21 1.88 1.40
C LEU A 29 3.48 2.87 0.25
N GLU A 30 2.88 2.70 -0.92
CA GLU A 30 3.07 3.59 -2.08
C GLU A 30 2.53 5.01 -1.81
N GLU A 31 1.40 5.12 -1.11
CA GLU A 31 0.86 6.41 -0.67
C GLU A 31 1.84 7.15 0.26
N VAL A 32 2.47 6.42 1.20
CA VAL A 32 3.43 7.02 2.14
C VAL A 32 4.72 7.40 1.43
N ARG A 33 5.18 6.62 0.45
CA ARG A 33 6.32 6.98 -0.40
C ARG A 33 6.05 8.25 -1.19
N THR A 34 4.85 8.35 -1.78
CA THR A 34 4.42 9.53 -2.53
C THR A 34 4.35 10.76 -1.61
N LEU A 35 3.77 10.61 -0.42
CA LEU A 35 3.71 11.68 0.57
C LEU A 35 5.11 12.12 1.01
N LYS A 36 6.03 11.18 1.28
CA LYS A 36 7.43 11.48 1.63
C LYS A 36 8.08 12.34 0.56
N ARG A 37 7.86 12.01 -0.71
CA ARG A 37 8.42 12.75 -1.84
C ARG A 37 7.87 14.16 -1.92
N TRP A 38 6.56 14.36 -1.75
CA TRP A 38 5.95 15.70 -1.75
C TRP A 38 6.40 16.54 -0.57
N VAL A 39 6.50 15.95 0.64
CA VAL A 39 7.03 16.64 1.82
C VAL A 39 8.48 17.05 1.58
N ALA A 40 9.32 16.17 1.04
CA ALA A 40 10.70 16.49 0.72
C ALA A 40 10.80 17.64 -0.30
N ILE A 41 10.01 17.61 -1.37
CA ILE A 41 9.95 18.71 -2.34
C ILE A 41 9.57 20.02 -1.65
N GLY A 42 8.52 20.03 -0.82
CA GLY A 42 8.07 21.23 -0.11
C GLY A 42 9.14 21.79 0.84
N VAL A 43 9.76 20.93 1.66
CA VAL A 43 10.79 21.33 2.63
C VAL A 43 12.03 21.85 1.92
N TYR A 44 12.55 21.16 0.90
CA TYR A 44 13.74 21.62 0.19
C TYR A 44 13.48 22.89 -0.62
N THR A 45 12.29 23.04 -1.20
CA THR A 45 11.90 24.28 -1.88
C THR A 45 11.82 25.44 -0.89
N ALA A 46 11.30 25.23 0.32
CA ALA A 46 11.27 26.25 1.35
C ALA A 46 12.68 26.66 1.79
N ILE A 47 13.57 25.70 2.06
CA ILE A 47 14.97 25.96 2.46
C ILE A 47 15.69 26.76 1.37
N LEU A 48 15.67 26.29 0.12
CA LEU A 48 16.31 26.99 -0.98
C LEU A 48 15.63 28.34 -1.31
N GLY A 49 14.32 28.42 -1.14
CA GLY A 49 13.54 29.64 -1.36
C GLY A 49 13.81 30.74 -0.33
N THR A 50 14.29 30.38 0.86
CA THR A 50 14.70 31.37 1.88
C THR A 50 16.11 31.93 1.65
N GLU A 51 16.97 31.24 0.90
CA GLU A 51 18.36 31.71 0.64
C GLU A 51 18.42 33.08 -0.08
N PRO A 52 17.63 33.35 -1.14
CA PRO A 52 17.59 34.69 -1.75
C PRO A 52 17.20 35.78 -0.75
N PHE A 53 16.26 35.49 0.16
CA PHE A 53 15.85 36.44 1.18
C PHE A 53 17.01 36.73 2.16
N TYR A 54 17.73 35.70 2.60
CA TYR A 54 18.89 35.86 3.48
C TYR A 54 20.04 36.62 2.80
N PHE A 55 20.25 36.41 1.50
CA PHE A 55 21.29 37.11 0.75
C PHE A 55 20.92 38.57 0.46
N PHE A 56 19.75 38.84 -0.12
CA PHE A 56 19.38 40.18 -0.59
C PHE A 56 18.80 41.10 0.49
N VAL A 57 18.07 40.57 1.47
CA VAL A 57 17.42 41.38 2.50
C VAL A 57 18.30 41.49 3.74
N LEU A 58 18.80 40.35 4.22
CA LEU A 58 19.60 40.28 5.45
C LEU A 58 21.11 40.45 5.23
N HIS A 59 21.56 40.54 3.97
CA HIS A 59 22.96 40.77 3.61
C HIS A 59 23.94 39.80 4.27
N TYR A 60 23.52 38.53 4.42
CA TYR A 60 24.37 37.51 5.01
C TYR A 60 25.62 37.25 4.16
N SER A 61 26.73 36.97 4.84
CA SER A 61 27.96 36.58 4.17
C SER A 61 27.83 35.16 3.56
N TRP A 62 28.56 34.91 2.47
CA TRP A 62 28.58 33.60 1.81
C TRP A 62 28.86 32.42 2.76
N PRO A 63 29.85 32.48 3.67
CA PRO A 63 30.10 31.40 4.61
C PRO A 63 28.92 31.15 5.57
N GLN A 64 28.24 32.22 5.98
CA GLN A 64 27.10 32.13 6.90
C GLN A 64 25.91 31.46 6.21
N LEU A 65 25.61 31.82 4.96
CA LEU A 65 24.58 31.17 4.15
C LEU A 65 24.87 29.69 3.94
N LEU A 66 26.09 29.36 3.48
CA LEU A 66 26.51 27.96 3.28
C LEU A 66 26.41 27.14 4.56
N SER A 67 26.83 27.70 5.70
CA SER A 67 26.74 27.00 6.99
C SER A 67 25.29 26.74 7.40
N GLY A 68 24.41 27.74 7.28
CA GLY A 68 22.99 27.63 7.58
C GLY A 68 22.27 26.64 6.66
N LEU A 69 22.58 26.69 5.37
CA LEU A 69 22.05 25.77 4.37
C LEU A 69 22.45 24.33 4.68
N VAL A 70 23.73 24.06 4.93
CA VAL A 70 24.20 22.69 5.24
C VAL A 70 23.52 22.15 6.50
N VAL A 71 23.47 22.95 7.57
CA VAL A 71 22.80 22.55 8.82
C VAL A 71 21.31 22.32 8.59
N GLY A 72 20.63 23.22 7.88
CA GLY A 72 19.21 23.10 7.53
C GLY A 72 18.92 21.84 6.71
N MET A 73 19.78 21.51 5.75
CA MET A 73 19.66 20.29 4.93
C MET A 73 19.81 19.02 5.76
N ILE A 74 20.77 18.97 6.69
CA ILE A 74 20.97 17.82 7.60
C ILE A 74 19.75 17.63 8.50
N ILE A 75 19.24 18.71 9.10
CA ILE A 75 18.06 18.67 9.98
C ILE A 75 16.85 18.19 9.17
N ALA A 76 16.60 18.78 8.01
CA ALA A 76 15.49 18.41 7.14
C ALA A 76 15.54 16.93 6.74
N PHE A 77 16.70 16.45 6.28
CA PHE A 77 16.90 15.05 5.92
C PHE A 77 16.60 14.13 7.10
N THR A 78 17.19 14.41 8.26
CA THR A 78 17.04 13.58 9.46
C THR A 78 15.60 13.56 9.96
N ALA A 79 14.91 14.70 9.94
CA ALA A 79 13.52 14.81 10.36
C ALA A 79 12.57 14.06 9.41
N ILE A 80 12.73 14.23 8.09
CA ILE A 80 11.93 13.52 7.10
C ILE A 80 12.16 12.02 7.22
N GLU A 81 13.41 11.56 7.24
CA GLU A 81 13.70 10.13 7.32
C GLU A 81 13.20 9.53 8.63
N GLY A 82 13.44 10.20 9.75
CA GLY A 82 13.00 9.76 11.07
C GLY A 82 11.48 9.66 11.18
N ALA A 83 10.75 10.70 10.78
CA ALA A 83 9.29 10.73 10.84
C ALA A 83 8.67 9.67 9.91
N PHE A 84 9.15 9.56 8.67
CA PHE A 84 8.60 8.60 7.73
C PHE A 84 8.95 7.15 8.10
N ASN A 85 10.11 6.89 8.70
CA ASN A 85 10.43 5.54 9.19
C ASN A 85 9.44 5.07 10.27
N GLN A 86 9.06 5.98 11.18
CA GLN A 86 8.02 5.69 12.18
C GLN A 86 6.65 5.46 11.52
N ILE A 87 6.26 6.29 10.56
CA ILE A 87 4.99 6.15 9.83
C ILE A 87 4.94 4.82 9.06
N PHE A 88 6.03 4.44 8.37
CA PHE A 88 6.13 3.17 7.69
C PHE A 88 6.01 1.99 8.67
N LYS A 89 6.69 2.05 9.82
CA LYS A 89 6.60 1.01 10.85
C LYS A 89 5.17 0.86 11.36
N LEU A 90 4.47 1.97 11.60
CA LEU A 90 3.08 1.96 12.06
C LEU A 90 2.11 1.46 10.99
N ARG A 91 2.23 1.90 9.73
CA ARG A 91 1.37 1.43 8.63
C ARG A 91 1.56 -0.04 8.33
N LYS A 92 2.79 -0.56 8.34
CA LYS A 92 3.03 -2.00 8.21
C LYS A 92 2.32 -2.77 9.33
N ARG A 93 2.40 -2.27 10.56
CA ARG A 93 1.77 -2.92 11.73
C ARG A 93 0.24 -2.91 11.69
N SER A 94 -0.40 -1.94 11.03
CA SER A 94 -1.86 -1.83 10.98
C SER A 94 -2.48 -2.36 9.68
N ALA A 95 -1.87 -2.11 8.53
CA ALA A 95 -2.44 -2.44 7.23
C ALA A 95 -2.37 -3.94 6.91
N TYR A 96 -1.26 -4.58 7.28
CA TYR A 96 -1.06 -6.01 6.98
C TYR A 96 -2.00 -6.94 7.75
N PRO A 97 -2.22 -6.78 9.08
CA PRO A 97 -3.18 -7.60 9.81
C PRO A 97 -4.62 -7.34 9.34
N ASN A 98 -4.99 -6.09 9.06
CA ASN A 98 -6.33 -5.76 8.57
C ASN A 98 -6.60 -6.38 7.21
N ARG A 99 -5.63 -6.39 6.29
CA ARG A 99 -5.75 -7.05 4.99
C ARG A 99 -5.93 -8.56 5.14
N LEU A 100 -5.14 -9.18 6.02
CA LEU A 100 -5.27 -10.60 6.36
C LEU A 100 -6.65 -10.92 6.95
N LEU A 101 -7.13 -10.12 7.91
CA LEU A 101 -8.43 -10.29 8.53
C LEU A 101 -9.58 -10.11 7.53
N GLN A 102 -9.47 -9.16 6.60
CA GLN A 102 -10.48 -8.93 5.57
C GLN A 102 -10.59 -10.14 4.63
N GLU A 103 -9.47 -10.68 4.14
CA GLU A 103 -9.44 -11.88 3.28
C GLU A 103 -9.93 -13.14 4.02
N LEU A 104 -9.55 -13.27 5.31
CA LEU A 104 -9.97 -14.38 6.17
C LEU A 104 -11.47 -14.34 6.51
N SER A 105 -12.06 -13.15 6.71
CA SER A 105 -13.48 -13.00 7.06
C SER A 105 -14.43 -13.41 5.94
N GLN A 106 -13.96 -13.47 4.69
CA GLN A 106 -14.73 -13.93 3.54
C GLN A 106 -14.66 -15.46 3.34
N ALA A 107 -13.96 -16.19 4.21
CA ALA A 107 -13.82 -17.64 4.10
C ALA A 107 -14.91 -18.38 4.90
N PRO A 108 -15.63 -19.34 4.29
CA PRO A 108 -16.75 -20.04 4.93
C PRO A 108 -16.33 -21.11 5.96
N GLY A 109 -15.05 -21.25 6.28
CA GLY A 109 -14.54 -22.24 7.24
C GLY A 109 -13.02 -22.21 7.40
N MET A 110 -12.52 -22.88 8.45
CA MET A 110 -11.12 -22.80 8.90
C MET A 110 -10.09 -23.34 7.88
N THR A 111 -10.46 -24.38 7.14
CA THR A 111 -9.66 -24.94 6.03
C THR A 111 -9.61 -24.01 4.81
N ALA A 112 -10.75 -23.43 4.42
CA ALA A 112 -10.82 -22.45 3.33
C ALA A 112 -10.11 -21.14 3.68
N ALA A 113 -10.16 -20.74 4.94
CA ALA A 113 -9.44 -19.58 5.48
C ALA A 113 -7.92 -19.80 5.43
N ALA A 114 -7.45 -20.99 5.85
CA ALA A 114 -6.04 -21.37 5.78
C ALA A 114 -5.50 -21.38 4.33
N GLN A 115 -6.29 -21.90 3.38
CA GLN A 115 -5.91 -21.92 1.96
C GLN A 115 -5.89 -20.53 1.33
N ARG A 116 -6.77 -19.60 1.74
CA ARG A 116 -6.76 -18.21 1.24
C ARG A 116 -5.72 -17.32 1.90
N ALA A 117 -5.37 -17.57 3.16
CA ALA A 117 -4.39 -16.76 3.89
C ALA A 117 -2.95 -16.98 3.41
N LEU A 118 -2.61 -18.20 3.01
CA LEU A 118 -1.29 -18.59 2.54
C LEU A 118 -0.72 -17.72 1.41
N PRO A 119 -1.42 -17.56 0.27
CA PRO A 119 -0.93 -16.71 -0.82
C PRO A 119 -0.83 -15.24 -0.40
N VAL A 120 -1.76 -14.74 0.44
CA VAL A 120 -1.71 -13.37 0.96
C VAL A 120 -0.50 -13.16 1.87
N ILE A 121 -0.16 -14.13 2.71
CA ILE A 121 1.03 -14.12 3.58
C ILE A 121 2.31 -14.22 2.74
N ASN A 122 2.36 -15.11 1.75
CA ASN A 122 3.51 -15.22 0.85
C ASN A 122 3.78 -13.90 0.12
N ASP A 123 2.72 -13.26 -0.39
CA ASP A 123 2.84 -11.98 -1.09
C ASP A 123 3.23 -10.83 -0.14
N LEU A 124 2.73 -10.85 1.10
CA LEU A 124 3.10 -9.87 2.14
C LEU A 124 4.54 -9.98 2.61
N PHE A 125 5.04 -11.21 2.78
CA PHE A 125 6.35 -11.48 3.37
C PHE A 125 7.42 -11.81 2.32
N GLY A 126 7.05 -11.93 1.04
CA GLY A 126 7.97 -12.24 -0.06
C GLY A 126 8.64 -13.61 0.10
N VAL A 127 7.93 -14.60 0.66
CA VAL A 127 8.50 -15.92 0.93
C VAL A 127 8.27 -16.83 -0.28
N GLY A 128 9.34 -17.47 -0.76
CA GLY A 128 9.30 -18.31 -1.97
C GLY A 128 8.59 -19.65 -1.79
N ALA A 129 8.36 -20.09 -0.55
CA ALA A 129 7.60 -21.28 -0.22
C ALA A 129 7.02 -21.15 1.20
N SER A 130 5.73 -21.46 1.37
CA SER A 130 5.14 -21.59 2.69
C SER A 130 3.99 -22.59 2.63
N PHE A 131 3.81 -23.35 3.70
CA PHE A 131 2.77 -24.36 3.78
C PHE A 131 1.99 -24.22 5.09
N VAL A 132 0.73 -24.62 5.08
CA VAL A 132 -0.14 -24.68 6.26
C VAL A 132 -0.61 -26.10 6.45
N ALA A 133 -0.32 -26.65 7.62
CA ALA A 133 -0.85 -27.92 8.06
C ALA A 133 -1.87 -27.67 9.20
N LEU A 134 -3.06 -28.25 9.09
CA LEU A 134 -4.02 -28.30 10.19
C LEU A 134 -3.93 -29.65 10.87
N SER A 135 -3.92 -29.63 12.20
CA SER A 135 -4.02 -30.84 13.02
C SER A 135 -5.47 -31.31 13.04
N HIS A 136 -5.69 -32.57 12.64
CA HIS A 136 -6.99 -33.23 12.72
C HIS A 136 -7.21 -33.79 14.13
N LYS A 137 -8.47 -33.99 14.53
CA LYS A 137 -8.84 -34.49 15.87
C LYS A 137 -8.24 -35.87 16.20
N ASP A 138 -7.76 -36.60 15.19
CA ASP A 138 -7.14 -37.92 15.33
C ASP A 138 -5.60 -37.87 15.47
N GLY A 139 -5.01 -36.68 15.67
CA GLY A 139 -3.56 -36.50 15.84
C GLY A 139 -2.75 -36.49 14.53
N GLY A 140 -3.40 -36.62 13.38
CA GLY A 140 -2.77 -36.49 12.05
C GLY A 140 -2.65 -35.04 11.60
N LEU A 141 -1.50 -34.67 11.02
CA LEU A 141 -1.29 -33.38 10.36
C LEU A 141 -1.67 -33.49 8.88
N HIS A 142 -2.65 -32.68 8.43
CA HIS A 142 -2.99 -32.55 7.02
C HIS A 142 -2.44 -31.24 6.47
N VAL A 143 -1.51 -31.34 5.51
CA VAL A 143 -1.05 -30.19 4.72
C VAL A 143 -2.16 -29.79 3.75
N LEU A 144 -2.60 -28.53 3.82
CA LEU A 144 -3.77 -28.02 3.09
C LEU A 144 -3.43 -27.14 1.90
N ALA A 145 -2.26 -26.51 1.91
CA ALA A 145 -1.69 -25.74 0.81
C ALA A 145 -0.18 -25.54 1.06
N ALA A 146 0.58 -25.46 -0.03
CA ALA A 146 2.04 -25.32 -0.10
C ALA A 146 2.41 -24.37 -1.26
#